data_AF-A0A0H1ATF5-F1
#
_entry.id   AF-A0A0H1ATF5-F1
#
_cell.length_a   1.000
_cell.length_b   1.000
_cell.length_c   1.000
_cell.angle_alpha   90.00
_cell.angle_beta   90.00
_cell.angle_gamma   90.00
#
_symmetry.space_group_name_H-M   'P 1'
#
loop_
_entity.id
_entity.type
_entity.pdbx_description
1 polymer ?
#
loop_
_entity_poly.entity_id
_entity_poly.type
_entity_poly.pdbx_seq_one_letter_code
_entity_poly.pdbx_strand_id
1 'polypeptide(L)'
;MDWQTDPLLREECDAPAPWPATMPHAYRWSACDGVALLTWRGQAVGAVYPNGRYWLRWRRREHAGTAASPAQARRFMTRWLHARRDAAPVLDDDSPPRTLVPLETFLREYEDAVD
;
A
#
# COMPACT_ATOMS: atom_id res chain seq x y z
N MET A 1 -19.36 12.16 -17.30
CA MET A 1 -18.16 12.19 -16.44
C MET A 1 -18.52 11.50 -15.15
N ASP A 2 -18.20 10.21 -15.08
CA ASP A 2 -18.40 9.40 -13.87
C ASP A 2 -17.43 9.88 -12.79
N TRP A 3 -17.96 10.63 -11.84
CA TRP A 3 -17.31 10.91 -10.57
C TRP A 3 -17.19 9.57 -9.85
N GLN A 4 -16.05 8.92 -10.03
CA GLN A 4 -15.68 7.73 -9.27
C GLN A 4 -15.57 8.19 -7.81
N THR A 5 -16.65 8.02 -7.07
CA THR A 5 -16.74 8.38 -5.65
C THR A 5 -15.68 7.57 -4.93
N ASP A 6 -14.64 8.24 -4.45
CA ASP A 6 -13.55 7.62 -3.73
C ASP A 6 -14.16 6.83 -2.54
N PRO A 7 -13.97 5.50 -2.44
CA PRO A 7 -14.46 4.74 -1.30
C PRO A 7 -13.91 5.25 0.04
N LEU A 8 -12.84 6.06 0.04
CA LEU A 8 -12.33 6.76 1.23
C LEU A 8 -13.25 7.88 1.72
N LEU A 9 -14.07 8.50 0.86
CA LEU A 9 -14.98 9.60 1.22
C LEU A 9 -16.32 9.10 1.79
N ARG A 10 -16.74 7.87 1.50
CA ARG A 10 -18.07 7.36 1.90
C ARG A 10 -18.16 7.01 3.40
N GLU A 11 -17.04 6.80 4.07
CA GLU A 11 -16.97 6.39 5.48
C GLU A 11 -16.75 7.57 6.46
N GLU A 12 -16.97 8.81 6.02
CA GLU A 12 -16.78 10.01 6.84
C GLU A 12 -17.95 10.29 7.82
N CYS A 13 -19.16 9.79 7.55
CA CYS A 13 -20.35 10.24 8.31
C CYS A 13 -20.59 9.57 9.66
N ASP A 14 -20.06 8.37 9.95
CA ASP A 14 -20.47 7.61 11.15
C ASP A 14 -19.29 7.01 11.93
N ALA A 15 -18.55 7.81 12.72
CA ALA A 15 -17.84 7.27 13.89
C ALA A 15 -17.28 8.35 14.84
N PRO A 16 -17.85 8.50 16.05
CA PRO A 16 -17.20 9.17 17.17
C PRO A 16 -16.46 8.11 18.01
N ALA A 17 -15.14 7.99 17.88
CA ALA A 17 -14.32 7.19 18.82
C ALA A 17 -12.89 7.72 18.89
N PRO A 18 -12.19 7.61 20.04
CA PRO A 18 -10.79 7.99 20.16
C PRO A 18 -9.93 6.99 19.38
N TRP A 19 -9.37 7.42 18.25
CA TRP A 19 -8.64 6.54 17.36
C TRP A 19 -7.24 6.24 17.91
N PRO A 20 -6.73 5.00 17.77
CA PRO A 20 -5.39 4.67 18.21
C PRO A 20 -4.39 5.60 17.52
N ALA A 21 -3.60 6.32 18.33
CA ALA A 21 -2.55 7.22 17.84
C ALA A 21 -1.39 6.49 17.14
N THR A 22 -1.40 5.15 17.19
CA THR A 22 -0.25 4.31 16.89
C THR A 22 -0.54 3.42 15.69
N MET A 23 0.28 3.58 14.65
CA MET A 23 0.25 2.77 13.44
C MET A 23 0.41 1.27 13.77
N PRO A 24 -0.17 0.35 12.97
CA PRO A 24 0.12 -1.07 13.10
C PRO A 24 1.63 -1.31 12.97
N HIS A 25 2.18 -2.21 13.81
CA HIS A 25 3.61 -2.35 14.11
C HIS A 25 4.60 -2.40 12.93
N ALA A 26 4.16 -2.78 11.73
CA ALA A 26 5.00 -2.90 10.55
C ALA A 26 5.03 -1.63 9.67
N TYR A 27 4.09 -0.70 9.87
CA TYR A 27 4.02 0.55 9.12
C TYR A 27 4.69 1.69 9.86
N ARG A 28 5.41 2.53 9.13
CA ARG A 28 6.08 3.70 9.69
C ARG A 28 5.99 4.89 8.75
N TRP A 29 5.52 6.01 9.28
CA TRP A 29 5.65 7.32 8.65
C TRP A 29 7.05 7.89 8.89
N SER A 30 7.62 8.47 7.84
CA SER A 30 8.88 9.21 7.87
C SER A 30 8.73 10.49 7.07
N ALA A 31 9.42 11.55 7.47
CA ALA A 31 9.47 12.79 6.71
C ALA A 31 10.70 12.76 5.78
N CYS A 32 10.48 12.96 4.48
CA CYS A 32 11.50 13.00 3.46
C CYS A 32 11.23 14.21 2.56
N ASP A 33 12.05 15.25 2.65
CA ASP A 33 12.00 16.44 1.79
C ASP A 33 10.58 17.05 1.61
N GLY A 34 9.91 17.34 2.74
CA GLY A 34 8.54 17.87 2.74
C GLY A 34 7.43 16.87 2.40
N VAL A 35 7.78 15.65 1.97
CA VAL A 35 6.85 14.54 1.76
C VAL A 35 6.79 13.66 3.01
N ALA A 36 5.60 13.24 3.40
CA ALA A 36 5.45 12.18 4.40
C ALA A 36 5.44 10.83 3.67
N LEU A 37 6.50 10.05 3.82
CA LEU A 37 6.65 8.73 3.22
C LEU A 37 6.14 7.66 4.19
N LEU A 38 5.30 6.77 3.68
CA LEU A 38 4.84 5.59 4.38
C LEU A 38 5.66 4.38 3.95
N THR A 39 6.23 3.69 4.93
CA THR A 39 6.97 2.44 4.72
C THR A 39 6.32 1.27 5.42
N TRP A 40 6.46 0.08 4.85
CA TRP A 40 6.15 -1.21 5.47
C TRP A 40 7.41 -2.07 5.43
N ARG A 41 7.90 -2.53 6.59
CA ARG A 41 9.17 -3.29 6.70
C ARG A 41 10.35 -2.65 5.94
N GLY A 42 10.42 -1.32 5.93
CA GLY A 42 11.48 -0.56 5.24
C GLY A 42 11.24 -0.31 3.75
N GLN A 43 10.19 -0.88 3.15
CA GLN A 43 9.80 -0.66 1.76
C GLN A 43 8.79 0.47 1.64
N ALA A 44 8.95 1.34 0.64
CA ALA A 44 7.98 2.41 0.39
C ALA A 44 6.66 1.85 -0.15
N VAL A 45 5.57 2.15 0.55
CA VAL A 45 4.22 1.68 0.20
C VAL A 45 3.23 2.83 0.05
N GLY A 46 3.59 4.07 0.38
CA GLY A 46 2.75 5.22 0.14
C GLY A 46 3.46 6.53 0.39
N ALA A 47 2.87 7.64 -0.04
CA ALA A 47 3.35 8.96 0.30
C ALA A 47 2.22 9.99 0.35
N VAL A 48 2.45 11.08 1.10
CA VAL A 48 1.61 12.27 1.16
C VAL A 48 2.46 13.48 0.85
N TYR A 49 2.07 14.23 -0.17
CA TYR A 49 2.75 15.45 -0.62
C TYR A 49 2.24 16.70 0.11
N PRO A 50 3.01 17.80 0.13
CA PRO A 50 2.60 19.07 0.76
C PRO A 50 1.28 19.66 0.27
N ASN A 51 0.88 19.35 -0.97
CA ASN A 51 -0.37 19.82 -1.57
C ASN A 51 -1.59 18.93 -1.22
N GLY A 52 -1.44 17.95 -0.34
CA GLY A 52 -2.52 17.03 0.03
C GLY A 52 -2.74 15.87 -0.94
N ARG A 53 -2.00 15.80 -2.06
CA ARG A 53 -1.98 14.61 -2.92
C ARG A 53 -1.36 13.44 -2.16
N TYR A 54 -1.89 12.25 -2.38
CA TYR A 54 -1.37 11.04 -1.77
C TYR A 54 -1.47 9.83 -2.70
N TRP A 55 -0.66 8.81 -2.41
CA TRP A 55 -0.77 7.49 -3.02
C TRP A 55 -0.46 6.40 -1.99
N LEU A 56 -1.06 5.24 -2.18
CA LEU A 56 -0.85 4.03 -1.38
C LEU A 56 -0.83 2.83 -2.31
N ARG A 57 0.27 2.10 -2.35
CA ARG A 57 0.38 0.81 -3.04
C ARG A 57 -0.09 -0.30 -2.10
N TRP A 58 -1.11 -1.04 -2.55
CA TRP A 58 -1.68 -2.15 -1.81
C TRP A 58 -2.14 -3.26 -2.75
N ARG A 59 -1.71 -4.50 -2.48
CA ARG A 59 -2.12 -5.69 -3.25
C ARG A 59 -2.08 -5.44 -4.76
N ARG A 60 -0.94 -4.92 -5.23
CA ARG A 60 -0.67 -4.62 -6.65
C ARG A 60 -1.59 -3.56 -7.28
N ARG A 61 -2.26 -2.76 -6.45
CA ARG A 61 -3.04 -1.59 -6.88
C ARG A 61 -2.49 -0.34 -6.22
N GLU A 62 -2.47 0.74 -6.99
CA GLU A 62 -2.21 2.06 -6.44
C GLU A 62 -3.56 2.74 -6.16
N HIS A 63 -3.74 3.17 -4.92
CA HIS A 63 -4.83 4.03 -4.49
C HIS A 63 -4.27 5.45 -4.36
N ALA A 64 -4.66 6.34 -5.27
CA ALA A 64 -4.20 7.71 -5.27
C ALA A 64 -5.38 8.68 -5.21
N GLY A 65 -5.14 9.84 -4.61
CA GLY A 65 -6.15 10.87 -4.48
C GLY A 65 -5.56 12.18 -3.98
N THR A 66 -6.44 13.13 -3.71
CA THR A 66 -6.09 14.45 -3.15
C THR A 66 -7.03 14.75 -2.00
N ALA A 67 -6.46 15.04 -0.83
CA ALA A 67 -7.18 15.56 0.32
C ALA A 67 -7.03 17.07 0.42
N ALA A 68 -7.87 17.74 1.23
CA ALA A 68 -7.79 19.19 1.43
C ALA A 68 -6.51 19.62 2.17
N SER A 69 -5.83 18.69 2.85
CA SER A 69 -4.54 18.95 3.48
C SER A 69 -3.69 17.67 3.61
N PRO A 70 -2.36 17.80 3.76
CA PRO A 70 -1.47 16.66 4.04
C PRO A 70 -1.87 15.91 5.33
N ALA A 71 -2.31 16.65 6.35
CA ALA A 71 -2.76 16.06 7.60
C ALA A 71 -4.00 15.17 7.40
N GLN A 72 -4.93 15.61 6.55
CA GLN A 72 -6.13 14.85 6.22
C GLN A 72 -5.79 13.59 5.41
N ALA A 73 -4.95 13.71 4.37
CA ALA A 73 -4.48 12.56 3.59
C ALA A 73 -3.82 11.49 4.47
N ARG A 74 -2.94 11.92 5.39
CA ARG A 74 -2.28 11.00 6.34
C ARG A 74 -3.29 10.28 7.24
N ARG A 75 -4.33 10.98 7.71
CA ARG A 75 -5.41 10.38 8.50
C ARG A 75 -6.21 9.35 7.70
N PHE A 76 -6.56 9.65 6.45
CA PHE A 76 -7.26 8.71 5.58
C PHE A 76 -6.48 7.42 5.37
N MET A 77 -5.21 7.53 4.98
CA MET A 77 -4.34 6.36 4.79
C MET A 77 -4.19 5.56 6.09
N THR A 78 -4.00 6.23 7.22
CA THR A 78 -3.85 5.57 8.53
C THR A 78 -5.11 4.81 8.92
N ARG A 79 -6.31 5.41 8.76
CA ARG A 79 -7.59 4.73 9.01
C ARG A 79 -7.79 3.53 8.11
N TRP A 80 -7.52 3.69 6.82
CA TRP A 80 -7.69 2.64 5.82
C TRP A 80 -6.82 1.40 6.14
N LEU A 81 -5.59 1.63 6.61
CA LEU A 81 -4.67 0.59 7.06
C LEU A 81 -5.11 -0.06 8.36
N HIS A 82 -5.62 0.71 9.32
CA HIS A 82 -6.17 0.15 10.57
C HIS A 82 -7.35 -0.79 10.32
N ALA A 83 -8.25 -0.43 9.40
CA ALA A 83 -9.37 -1.29 9.00
C ALA A 83 -8.91 -2.60 8.33
N ARG A 84 -7.65 -2.67 7.89
CA ARG A 84 -7.04 -3.80 7.19
C ARG A 84 -5.79 -4.33 7.92
N ARG A 85 -5.71 -4.13 9.23
CA ARG A 85 -4.53 -4.42 10.07
C ARG A 85 -4.00 -5.84 9.95
N ASP A 86 -4.88 -6.80 9.64
CA ASP A 86 -4.54 -8.23 9.56
C ASP A 86 -3.98 -8.62 8.17
N ALA A 87 -3.95 -7.69 7.22
CA ALA A 87 -3.44 -7.93 5.87
C ALA A 87 -2.11 -7.19 5.64
N ALA A 88 -1.11 -7.94 5.17
CA ALA A 88 0.11 -7.36 4.64
C ALA A 88 -0.16 -6.67 3.27
N PRO A 89 0.58 -5.60 2.94
CA PRO A 89 0.58 -5.12 1.57
C PRO A 89 1.30 -6.18 0.73
N VAL A 90 0.67 -6.66 -0.35
CA VAL A 90 1.40 -7.49 -1.31
C VAL A 90 2.07 -6.55 -2.30
N LEU A 91 3.41 -6.50 -2.23
CA LEU A 91 4.25 -5.74 -3.14
C LEU A 91 4.59 -6.61 -4.35
N ASP A 92 4.91 -5.97 -5.48
CA ASP A 92 5.31 -6.72 -6.68
C ASP A 92 6.60 -7.51 -6.43
N ASP A 93 7.51 -6.99 -5.58
CA ASP A 93 8.75 -7.67 -5.17
C ASP A 93 8.51 -8.91 -4.28
N ASP A 94 7.35 -8.99 -3.61
CA ASP A 94 6.97 -10.17 -2.79
C ASP A 94 6.41 -11.30 -3.66
N SER A 95 6.14 -11.05 -4.94
CA SER A 95 5.63 -12.07 -5.84
C SER A 95 6.77 -12.90 -6.43
N PRO A 96 6.64 -14.24 -6.47
CA PRO A 96 7.59 -15.03 -7.24
C PRO A 96 7.64 -14.52 -8.69
N PRO A 97 8.82 -14.50 -9.32
CA PRO A 97 8.95 -14.02 -10.68
C PRO A 97 8.02 -14.81 -11.60
N ARG A 98 7.40 -14.12 -12.57
CA ARG A 98 6.52 -14.76 -13.58
C ARG A 98 7.22 -15.85 -14.39
N THR A 99 8.56 -15.86 -14.36
CA THR A 99 9.43 -16.83 -15.03
C THR A 99 9.76 -18.04 -14.17
N LEU A 100 9.08 -18.27 -13.04
CA LEU A 100 9.10 -19.59 -12.43
C LEU A 100 8.41 -20.57 -13.38
N VAL A 101 9.19 -21.11 -14.30
CA VAL A 101 8.86 -22.35 -14.99
C VAL A 101 8.53 -23.36 -13.89
N PRO A 102 7.42 -24.11 -14.01
CA PRO A 102 7.12 -25.18 -13.06
C PRO A 102 8.35 -26.05 -12.85
N LEU A 103 8.61 -26.49 -11.62
CA LEU A 103 9.79 -27.28 -11.29
C LEU A 103 9.94 -28.49 -12.24
N GLU A 104 8.83 -29.08 -12.64
CA GLU A 104 8.74 -30.15 -13.64
C GLU A 104 9.32 -29.76 -15.00
N THR A 105 9.05 -28.54 -15.48
CA THR A 105 9.59 -28.01 -16.74
C THR A 105 11.10 -27.74 -16.63
N PHE A 106 11.53 -27.16 -15.51
CA PHE A 106 12.95 -26.92 -15.25
C PHE A 106 13.76 -28.23 -15.16
N LEU A 107 13.25 -29.25 -14.47
CA LEU A 107 13.92 -30.55 -14.33
C LEU A 107 14.03 -31.27 -15.68
N ARG A 108 12.99 -31.21 -16.51
CA ARG A 108 13.00 -31.80 -17.86
C ARG A 108 14.04 -31.15 -18.79
N GLU A 109 14.13 -29.83 -18.79
CA GLU A 109 15.15 -29.10 -19.57
C GLU A 109 16.58 -29.39 -19.07
N TYR A 110 16.76 -29.67 -17.78
CA TYR A 110 18.06 -30.03 -17.22
C TYR A 110 18.46 -31.48 -17.56
N GLU A 111 17.53 -32.43 -17.54
CA GLU A 111 17.77 -33.81 -17.96
C GLU A 111 18.14 -33.90 -19.45
N ASP A 112 17.46 -33.14 -20.32
CA ASP A 112 17.75 -33.09 -21.76
C ASP A 112 19.09 -32.40 -22.11
N ALA A 113 19.71 -31.66 -21.18
CA ALA A 113 20.97 -30.94 -21.39
C ALA A 113 22.22 -31.71 -20.91
N VAL A 114 22.04 -32.89 -20.32
CA VAL A 114 23.12 -33.73 -19.75
C VAL A 114 23.43 -34.97 -20.60
N ASP A 115 22.73 -35.16 -21.73
CA ASP A 115 23.08 -36.07 -22.83
C ASP A 115 23.77 -35.32 -24.00
#